data_AF-A0A3D5YGI3-F1
#
_entry.id   AF-A0A3D5YGI3-F1
#
_cell.length_a   1.000
_cell.length_b   1.000
_cell.length_c   1.000
_cell.angle_alpha   90.00
_cell.angle_beta   90.00
_cell.angle_gamma   90.00
#
_symmetry.space_group_name_H-M   'P 1'
#
loop_
_entity.id
_entity.type
_entity.pdbx_description
1 polymer ?
#
loop_
_entity_poly.entity_id
_entity_poly.type
_entity_poly.pdbx_seq_one_letter_code
_entity_poly.pdbx_strand_id
1 'polypeptide(L)'
;MDIQEGDEVVCEEKSWRCGTTPDQTDSHLLAFHKPIGYVCSKADPHNAIIYELLPKEYHGWYYIGRLDRESRGLVLMTNDPKMVDQYEHPRHGITKEYLVTLNKSFRKQDAETCLAGIHDQDEFLQCVECHPLDPTSYQKYEHYLLPNLVKSASCVMRIVLNEGKKRHIRRMMSTLRYHVEDLVRIRE
;
A
#
# COMPACT_ATOMS: atom_id res chain seq x y z
N MET A 1 17.20 20.17 23.32
CA MET A 1 16.57 21.44 23.73
C MET A 1 15.16 21.31 23.22
N ASP A 2 14.20 21.06 24.12
CA ASP A 2 12.82 20.81 23.73
C ASP A 2 12.15 22.15 23.41
N ILE A 3 11.55 22.24 22.22
CA ILE A 3 10.85 23.44 21.74
C ILE A 3 9.46 23.46 22.38
N GLN A 4 9.10 24.58 23.00
CA GLN A 4 7.84 24.80 23.69
C GLN A 4 6.88 25.65 22.86
N GLU A 5 5.59 25.59 23.22
CA GLU A 5 4.57 26.45 22.62
C GLU A 5 4.93 27.93 22.79
N GLY A 6 4.81 28.70 21.71
CA GLY A 6 5.17 30.12 21.68
C GLY A 6 6.63 30.38 21.30
N ASP A 7 7.50 29.36 21.31
CA ASP A 7 8.89 29.49 20.89
C ASP A 7 8.99 29.88 19.41
N GLU A 8 9.93 30.76 19.12
CA GLU A 8 10.30 31.09 17.75
C GLU A 8 11.51 30.25 17.34
N VAL A 9 11.33 29.42 16.32
CA VAL A 9 12.38 28.60 15.74
C VAL A 9 12.83 29.27 14.46
N VAL A 10 14.11 29.63 14.39
CA VAL A 10 14.72 30.25 13.21
C VAL A 10 15.67 29.27 12.56
N CYS A 11 15.50 29.03 11.26
CA CYS A 11 16.43 28.22 10.46
C CYS A 11 16.60 28.85 9.07
N GLU A 12 17.85 29.09 8.67
CA GLU A 12 18.24 29.55 7.32
C GLU A 12 17.34 30.69 6.80
N GLU A 13 17.21 31.76 7.60
CA GLU A 13 16.47 33.01 7.29
C GLU A 13 14.93 32.95 7.38
N LYS A 14 14.35 31.82 7.78
CA LYS A 14 12.91 31.71 8.04
C LYS A 14 12.64 31.51 9.53
N SER A 15 11.63 32.21 10.05
CA SER A 15 11.15 32.00 11.41
C SER A 15 9.76 31.39 11.43
N TRP A 16 9.58 30.43 12.34
CA TRP A 16 8.31 29.78 12.62
C TRP A 16 8.02 29.92 14.09
N ARG A 17 6.79 30.29 14.43
CA ARG A 17 6.33 30.30 15.82
C ARG A 17 5.64 28.97 16.11
N CYS A 18 6.07 28.31 17.17
CA CYS A 18 5.42 27.10 17.66
C CYS A 18 3.99 27.46 18.10
N GLY A 19 2.99 27.07 17.32
CA GLY A 19 1.58 27.25 17.68
C GLY A 19 1.15 26.24 18.74
N THR A 20 -0.03 26.45 19.32
CA THR A 20 -0.73 25.44 20.11
C THR A 20 -0.82 24.13 19.33
N THR A 21 -0.66 22.98 20.00
CA THR A 21 -1.17 21.72 19.44
C THR A 21 -2.62 21.93 19.05
N PRO A 22 -3.05 21.59 17.82
CA PRO A 22 -4.43 21.74 17.42
C PRO A 22 -5.32 21.12 18.49
N ASP A 23 -6.26 21.92 19.00
CA ASP A 23 -7.34 21.47 19.86
C ASP A 23 -7.98 20.22 19.24
N GLN A 24 -8.37 19.24 20.07
CA GLN A 24 -8.75 17.88 19.68
C GLN A 24 -9.69 17.91 18.46
N THR A 25 -9.09 17.77 17.28
CA THR A 25 -9.82 17.65 16.03
C THR A 25 -10.15 16.19 15.88
N ASP A 26 -11.41 15.86 15.57
CA ASP A 26 -11.80 14.48 15.35
C ASP A 26 -10.86 13.83 14.32
N SER A 27 -10.23 12.72 14.72
CA SER A 27 -9.37 11.94 13.83
C SER A 27 -10.25 11.23 12.82
N HIS A 28 -10.07 11.55 11.54
CA HIS A 28 -10.84 11.00 10.44
C HIS A 28 -9.97 10.07 9.58
N LEU A 29 -10.63 9.07 8.99
CA LEU A 29 -10.06 8.15 8.01
C LEU A 29 -10.85 8.21 6.71
N LEU A 30 -10.13 8.27 5.60
CA LEU A 30 -10.65 8.19 4.24
C LEU A 30 -10.12 6.92 3.60
N ALA A 31 -11.02 6.07 3.11
CA ALA A 31 -10.67 4.93 2.27
C ALA A 31 -10.71 5.36 0.80
N PHE A 32 -9.54 5.45 0.17
CA PHE A 32 -9.39 5.86 -1.22
C PHE A 32 -9.01 4.67 -2.10
N HIS A 33 -9.76 4.43 -3.18
CA HIS A 33 -9.38 3.44 -4.19
C HIS A 33 -8.46 4.09 -5.22
N LYS A 34 -7.15 3.98 -5.01
CA LYS A 34 -6.13 4.50 -5.92
C LYS A 34 -6.16 3.74 -7.26
N PRO A 35 -6.22 4.41 -8.42
CA PRO A 35 -6.06 3.77 -9.73
C PRO A 35 -4.57 3.56 -10.10
N ILE A 36 -4.34 2.77 -11.16
CA ILE A 36 -3.02 2.63 -11.78
C ILE A 36 -2.60 3.96 -12.41
N GLY A 37 -1.28 4.25 -12.41
CA GLY A 37 -0.69 5.40 -13.08
C GLY A 37 -0.28 6.53 -12.13
N TYR A 38 -0.82 6.54 -10.91
CA TYR A 38 -0.57 7.58 -9.91
C TYR A 38 0.40 7.08 -8.83
N VAL A 39 1.24 7.95 -8.28
CA VAL A 39 2.11 7.63 -7.14
C VAL A 39 1.53 8.14 -5.82
N CYS A 40 1.74 7.39 -4.73
CA CYS A 40 1.46 7.85 -3.38
C CYS A 40 2.57 8.83 -2.93
N SER A 41 2.42 10.10 -3.32
CA SER A 41 3.31 11.21 -2.93
C SER A 41 2.52 12.51 -2.78
N LYS A 42 3.03 13.44 -1.95
CA LYS A 42 2.50 14.82 -1.88
C LYS A 42 3.02 15.70 -3.02
N ALA A 43 4.17 15.34 -3.59
CA ALA A 43 4.78 16.02 -4.72
C ALA A 43 5.68 15.03 -5.49
N ASP A 44 5.57 14.99 -6.80
CA ASP A 44 6.46 14.24 -7.67
C ASP A 44 6.62 15.02 -8.99
N PRO A 45 7.85 15.34 -9.45
CA PRO A 45 8.05 16.15 -10.64
C PRO A 45 7.81 15.39 -11.96
N HIS A 46 7.68 14.07 -11.92
CA HIS A 46 7.67 13.22 -13.11
C HIS A 46 6.41 12.38 -13.26
N ASN A 47 5.66 12.17 -12.18
CA ASN A 47 4.52 11.28 -12.13
C ASN A 47 3.28 11.99 -11.60
N ALA A 48 2.11 11.61 -12.11
CA ALA A 48 0.84 12.03 -11.53
C ALA A 48 0.71 11.51 -10.08
N ILE A 49 0.22 12.34 -9.17
CA ILE A 49 0.13 12.00 -7.74
C ILE A 49 -1.32 11.76 -7.30
N ILE A 50 -1.52 10.94 -6.25
CA ILE A 50 -2.88 10.62 -5.77
C ILE A 50 -3.73 11.86 -5.40
N TYR A 51 -3.11 12.97 -5.00
CA TYR A 51 -3.84 14.19 -4.62
C TYR A 51 -4.48 14.90 -5.81
N GLU A 52 -4.01 14.67 -7.04
CA GLU A 52 -4.68 15.18 -8.26
C GLU A 52 -6.07 14.57 -8.46
N LEU A 53 -6.32 13.39 -7.87
CA LEU A 53 -7.59 12.67 -7.94
C LEU A 53 -8.54 13.03 -6.80
N LEU A 54 -8.06 13.74 -5.78
CA LEU A 54 -8.81 14.02 -4.57
C LEU A 54 -9.44 15.42 -4.60
N PRO A 55 -10.64 15.58 -4.02
CA PRO A 55 -11.17 16.90 -3.69
C PRO A 55 -10.17 17.73 -2.87
N LYS A 56 -10.19 19.05 -3.06
CA LYS A 56 -9.18 19.97 -2.50
C LYS A 56 -9.10 19.92 -0.97
N GLU A 57 -10.21 19.63 -0.30
CA GLU A 57 -10.26 19.50 1.16
C GLU A 57 -9.37 18.37 1.72
N TYR A 58 -9.03 17.37 0.90
CA TYR A 58 -8.15 16.26 1.30
C TYR A 58 -6.68 16.47 0.95
N HIS A 59 -6.31 17.59 0.30
CA HIS A 59 -4.92 17.84 -0.13
C HIS A 59 -3.95 17.99 1.05
N GLY A 60 -4.44 18.36 2.23
CA GLY A 60 -3.65 18.40 3.47
C GLY A 60 -3.48 17.04 4.17
N TRP A 61 -4.29 16.04 3.82
CA TRP A 61 -4.33 14.76 4.54
C TRP A 61 -3.06 13.94 4.29
N TYR A 62 -2.73 13.05 5.21
CA TYR A 62 -1.62 12.11 5.13
C TYR A 62 -2.11 10.78 4.56
N TYR A 63 -1.40 10.22 3.59
CA TYR A 63 -1.63 8.82 3.19
C TYR A 63 -1.01 7.86 4.20
N ILE A 64 -1.62 6.69 4.35
CA ILE A 64 -1.18 5.59 5.20
C ILE A 64 -0.77 4.43 4.31
N GLY A 65 0.50 4.09 4.38
CA GLY A 65 1.19 3.19 3.47
C GLY A 65 1.27 3.77 2.05
N ARG A 66 2.05 3.09 1.21
CA ARG A 66 2.18 3.45 -0.21
C ARG A 66 1.82 2.26 -1.07
N LEU A 67 1.16 2.55 -2.18
CA LEU A 67 1.06 1.63 -3.31
C LEU A 67 1.97 2.12 -4.43
N ASP A 68 2.60 1.17 -5.11
CA ASP A 68 3.38 1.45 -6.31
C ASP A 68 2.51 2.11 -7.39
N ARG A 69 3.16 2.84 -8.31
CA ARG A 69 2.50 3.47 -9.46
C ARG A 69 1.61 2.51 -10.26
N GLU A 70 2.09 1.27 -10.40
CA GLU A 70 1.45 0.21 -11.19
C GLU A 70 0.50 -0.67 -10.36
N SER A 71 0.34 -0.38 -9.08
CA SER A 71 -0.63 -1.05 -8.20
C SER A 71 -1.84 -0.15 -7.96
N ARG A 72 -2.97 -0.76 -7.65
CA ARG A 72 -4.23 -0.07 -7.39
C ARG A 72 -4.92 -0.60 -6.12
N GLY A 73 -6.04 -0.01 -5.78
CA GLY A 73 -6.86 -0.44 -4.65
C GLY A 73 -6.74 0.47 -3.44
N LEU A 74 -7.05 -0.09 -2.27
CA LEU A 74 -7.22 0.65 -1.03
C LEU A 74 -5.93 1.39 -0.63
N VAL A 75 -6.05 2.68 -0.37
CA VAL A 75 -5.09 3.53 0.33
C VAL A 75 -5.89 4.23 1.42
N LEU A 76 -5.46 4.12 2.67
CA LEU A 76 -6.07 4.89 3.75
C LEU A 76 -5.41 6.28 3.80
N MET A 77 -6.19 7.29 4.16
CA MET A 77 -5.70 8.64 4.39
C MET A 77 -6.32 9.21 5.66
N THR A 78 -5.62 10.13 6.33
CA THR A 78 -6.05 10.72 7.60
C THR A 78 -5.66 12.18 7.71
N ASN A 79 -6.45 12.97 8.45
CA ASN A 79 -6.06 14.31 8.89
C ASN A 79 -5.12 14.27 10.13
N ASP A 80 -4.97 13.11 10.79
CA ASP A 80 -4.19 12.95 12.01
C ASP A 80 -2.85 12.22 11.75
N PRO A 81 -1.70 12.91 11.84
CA PRO A 81 -0.41 12.27 11.61
C PRO A 81 -0.08 11.15 12.63
N LYS A 82 -0.71 11.14 13.81
CA LYS A 82 -0.49 10.07 14.81
C LYS A 82 -1.05 8.74 14.32
N MET A 83 -2.12 8.76 13.54
CA MET A 83 -2.68 7.54 12.94
C MET A 83 -1.75 6.94 11.90
N VAL A 84 -0.92 7.74 11.22
CA VAL A 84 0.03 7.21 10.22
C VAL A 84 0.99 6.19 10.86
N ASP A 85 1.62 6.56 11.99
CA ASP A 85 2.53 5.65 12.71
C ASP A 85 1.82 4.40 13.22
N GLN A 86 0.60 4.55 13.76
CA GLN A 86 -0.20 3.44 14.26
C GLN A 86 -0.52 2.39 13.19
N TYR A 87 -0.72 2.83 11.94
CA TYR A 87 -1.06 1.92 10.84
C TYR A 87 0.15 1.41 10.05
N GLU A 88 1.23 2.21 9.95
CA GLU A 88 2.42 1.83 9.19
C GLU A 88 3.45 1.04 9.99
N HIS A 89 3.55 1.25 11.31
CA HIS A 89 4.64 0.66 12.07
C HIS A 89 4.51 -0.87 12.13
N PRO A 90 5.55 -1.64 11.70
CA PRO A 90 5.48 -3.11 11.62
C PRO A 90 5.12 -3.83 12.93
N ARG A 91 5.38 -3.19 14.09
CA ARG A 91 5.07 -3.73 15.43
C ARG A 91 3.58 -3.97 15.64
N HIS A 92 2.72 -3.26 14.90
CA HIS A 92 1.27 -3.38 15.02
C HIS A 92 0.73 -4.58 14.24
N GLY A 93 1.52 -5.18 13.34
CA GLY A 93 1.16 -6.41 12.64
C GLY A 93 -0.07 -6.30 11.74
N ILE A 94 -0.42 -5.08 11.31
CA ILE A 94 -1.61 -4.82 10.48
C ILE A 94 -1.44 -5.48 9.12
N THR A 95 -2.41 -6.34 8.78
CA THR A 95 -2.32 -7.25 7.64
C THR A 95 -2.93 -6.66 6.38
N LYS A 96 -2.13 -6.54 5.34
CA LYS A 96 -2.55 -6.05 4.02
C LYS A 96 -2.92 -7.22 3.15
N GLU A 97 -4.12 -7.17 2.58
CA GLU A 97 -4.62 -8.20 1.68
C GLU A 97 -4.63 -7.73 0.24
N TYR A 98 -4.06 -8.55 -0.64
CA TYR A 98 -3.90 -8.26 -2.05
C TYR A 98 -4.50 -9.37 -2.90
N LEU A 99 -5.10 -8.99 -4.02
CA LEU A 99 -5.35 -9.88 -5.14
C LEU A 99 -4.28 -9.63 -6.20
N VAL A 100 -3.71 -10.71 -6.71
CA VAL A 100 -2.54 -10.69 -7.60
C VAL A 100 -2.84 -11.53 -8.82
N THR A 101 -2.96 -10.90 -9.98
CA THR A 101 -3.13 -11.62 -11.25
C THR A 101 -1.77 -11.96 -11.82
N LEU A 102 -1.53 -13.25 -12.04
CA LEU A 102 -0.29 -13.79 -12.59
C LEU A 102 -0.48 -14.21 -14.04
N ASN A 103 0.58 -14.04 -14.83
CA ASN A 103 0.62 -14.38 -16.24
C ASN A 103 0.45 -15.88 -16.57
N LYS A 104 0.54 -16.76 -15.57
CA LYS A 104 0.45 -18.22 -15.73
C LYS A 104 -0.04 -18.89 -14.43
N SER A 105 -0.34 -20.19 -14.51
CA SER A 105 -0.78 -20.99 -13.37
C SER A 105 0.26 -21.05 -12.24
N PHE A 106 -0.23 -20.98 -11.01
CA PHE A 106 0.59 -20.97 -9.81
C PHE A 106 0.82 -22.39 -9.26
N ARG A 107 2.06 -22.74 -8.90
CA ARG A 107 2.39 -24.07 -8.37
C ARG A 107 2.23 -24.09 -6.86
N LYS A 108 1.69 -25.18 -6.31
CA LYS A 108 1.52 -25.32 -4.85
C LYS A 108 2.84 -25.15 -4.07
N GLN A 109 3.93 -25.70 -4.57
CA GLN A 109 5.27 -25.59 -3.95
C GLN A 109 5.78 -24.14 -3.88
N ASP A 110 5.35 -23.29 -4.82
CA ASP A 110 5.74 -21.88 -4.83
C ASP A 110 5.01 -21.09 -3.73
N ALA A 111 3.81 -21.51 -3.30
CA ALA A 111 3.15 -20.94 -2.12
C ALA A 111 3.96 -21.26 -0.85
N GLU A 112 4.38 -22.51 -0.69
CA GLU A 112 5.21 -22.95 0.44
C GLU A 112 6.52 -22.15 0.48
N THR A 113 7.10 -21.85 -0.68
CA THR A 113 8.30 -21.00 -0.79
C THR A 113 8.02 -19.55 -0.38
N CYS A 114 6.88 -18.97 -0.78
CA CYS A 114 6.50 -17.61 -0.36
C CYS A 114 6.25 -17.52 1.16
N LEU A 115 5.66 -18.56 1.74
CA LEU A 115 5.41 -18.67 3.19
C LEU A 115 6.69 -18.92 3.98
N ALA A 116 7.63 -19.70 3.44
CA ALA A 116 8.94 -19.90 4.05
C ALA A 116 9.83 -18.65 3.94
N GLY A 117 9.60 -17.82 2.92
CA GLY A 117 10.30 -16.56 2.66
C GLY A 117 11.42 -16.70 1.62
N ILE A 118 11.71 -15.61 0.92
CA ILE A 118 12.60 -15.53 -0.24
C ILE A 118 13.57 -14.37 -0.05
N HIS A 119 14.87 -14.60 -0.28
CA HIS A 119 15.85 -13.51 -0.32
C HIS A 119 15.85 -12.81 -1.69
N ASP A 120 15.79 -11.48 -1.68
CA ASP A 120 15.94 -10.63 -2.86
C ASP A 120 16.55 -9.28 -2.46
N GLN A 121 17.62 -8.85 -3.12
CA GLN A 121 18.30 -7.57 -2.86
C GLN A 121 18.64 -7.35 -1.37
N ASP A 122 19.25 -8.34 -0.73
CA ASP A 122 19.62 -8.34 0.70
C ASP A 122 18.44 -8.25 1.68
N GLU A 123 17.20 -8.28 1.19
CA GLU A 123 15.99 -8.34 2.02
C GLU A 123 15.39 -9.74 2.02
N PHE A 124 14.79 -10.11 3.15
CA PHE A 124 13.98 -11.33 3.26
C PHE A 124 12.51 -11.00 3.04
N LEU A 125 11.90 -11.55 2.01
CA LEU A 125 10.53 -11.29 1.59
C LEU A 125 9.64 -12.48 1.98
N GLN A 126 8.68 -12.28 2.87
CA GLN A 126 7.75 -13.32 3.31
C GLN A 126 6.31 -12.83 3.25
N CYS A 127 5.36 -13.74 2.98
CA CYS A 127 3.94 -13.48 3.16
C CYS A 127 3.37 -14.34 4.29
N VAL A 128 2.28 -13.88 4.89
CA VAL A 128 1.54 -14.60 5.93
C VAL A 128 0.57 -15.60 5.32
N GLU A 129 -0.04 -15.25 4.19
CA GLU A 129 -0.86 -16.17 3.39
C GLU A 129 -0.55 -16.01 1.91
N CYS A 130 -0.57 -17.13 1.18
CA CYS A 130 -0.47 -17.15 -0.28
C CYS A 130 -1.23 -18.38 -0.81
N HIS A 131 -2.33 -18.15 -1.51
CA HIS A 131 -3.09 -19.23 -2.13
C HIS A 131 -3.88 -18.73 -3.35
N PRO A 132 -4.14 -19.62 -4.32
CA PRO A 132 -4.98 -19.28 -5.45
C PRO A 132 -6.41 -19.01 -5.00
N LEU A 133 -7.07 -18.02 -5.58
CA LEU A 133 -8.51 -17.87 -5.45
C LEU A 133 -9.18 -19.08 -6.10
N ASP A 134 -9.99 -19.79 -5.31
CA ASP A 134 -10.87 -20.82 -5.84
C ASP A 134 -12.00 -20.18 -6.68
N PRO A 135 -12.53 -20.89 -7.70
CA PRO A 135 -13.62 -20.39 -8.54
C PRO A 135 -14.84 -19.87 -7.78
N THR A 136 -15.19 -20.47 -6.64
CA THR A 136 -16.32 -20.04 -5.81
C THR A 136 -16.08 -18.70 -5.11
N SER A 137 -14.83 -18.39 -4.78
CA SER A 137 -14.41 -17.12 -4.21
C SER A 137 -14.33 -15.98 -5.24
N TYR A 138 -14.30 -16.25 -6.55
CA TYR A 138 -14.26 -15.19 -7.57
C TYR A 138 -15.44 -14.24 -7.45
N GLN A 139 -16.65 -14.75 -7.19
CA GLN A 139 -17.84 -13.91 -7.07
C GLN A 139 -17.69 -12.85 -5.98
N LYS A 140 -17.00 -13.17 -4.87
CA LYS A 140 -16.74 -12.22 -3.78
C LYS A 140 -15.83 -11.07 -4.22
N TYR A 141 -14.93 -11.32 -5.16
CA TYR A 141 -13.89 -10.39 -5.57
C TYR A 141 -14.07 -9.83 -6.98
N GLU A 142 -15.14 -10.20 -7.67
CA GLU A 142 -15.37 -9.91 -9.08
C GLU A 142 -15.23 -8.41 -9.42
N HIS A 143 -15.76 -7.53 -8.57
CA HIS A 143 -15.68 -6.08 -8.75
C HIS A 143 -14.26 -5.52 -8.61
N TYR A 144 -13.34 -6.26 -7.99
CA TYR A 144 -11.93 -5.91 -7.96
C TYR A 144 -11.17 -6.45 -9.15
N LEU A 145 -11.63 -7.47 -9.85
CA LEU A 145 -10.86 -8.13 -10.91
C LEU A 145 -11.03 -7.42 -12.25
N LEU A 146 -9.98 -7.46 -13.08
CA LEU A 146 -10.04 -6.97 -14.46
C LEU A 146 -10.35 -8.15 -15.39
N PRO A 147 -11.57 -8.26 -15.97
CA PRO A 147 -11.98 -9.44 -16.73
C PRO A 147 -11.04 -9.77 -17.90
N ASN A 148 -10.48 -8.74 -18.54
CA ASN A 148 -9.57 -8.89 -19.68
C ASN A 148 -8.20 -9.50 -19.32
N LEU A 149 -7.84 -9.53 -18.03
CA LEU A 149 -6.60 -10.13 -17.54
C LEU A 149 -6.81 -11.57 -17.07
N VAL A 150 -8.04 -11.96 -16.75
CA VAL A 150 -8.36 -13.34 -16.35
C VAL A 150 -8.53 -14.22 -17.60
N LYS A 151 -7.41 -14.56 -18.24
CA LYS A 151 -7.32 -15.48 -19.39
C LYS A 151 -7.30 -16.93 -18.90
N SER A 152 -7.58 -17.90 -19.79
CA SER A 152 -7.62 -19.34 -19.45
C SER A 152 -6.35 -19.91 -18.78
N ALA A 153 -5.19 -19.26 -18.93
CA ALA A 153 -3.92 -19.68 -18.29
C ALA A 153 -3.52 -18.81 -17.08
N SER A 154 -4.20 -17.69 -16.84
CA SER A 154 -3.89 -16.77 -15.74
C SER A 154 -4.36 -17.35 -14.40
N CYS A 155 -3.72 -16.94 -13.32
CA CYS A 155 -4.11 -17.32 -11.98
C CYS A 155 -4.22 -16.08 -11.10
N VAL A 156 -5.33 -15.94 -10.38
CA VAL A 156 -5.49 -14.89 -9.37
C VAL A 156 -5.15 -15.47 -8.01
N MET A 157 -4.19 -14.86 -7.33
CA MET A 157 -3.75 -15.23 -5.99
C MET A 157 -4.30 -14.25 -4.96
N ARG A 158 -4.67 -14.75 -3.78
CA ARG A 158 -4.85 -13.95 -2.58
C ARG A 158 -3.57 -14.02 -1.75
N ILE A 159 -2.97 -12.86 -1.49
CA ILE A 159 -1.72 -12.74 -0.73
C ILE A 159 -1.91 -11.79 0.43
N VAL A 160 -1.51 -12.21 1.62
CA VAL A 160 -1.56 -11.40 2.84
C VAL A 160 -0.15 -11.10 3.33
N LEU A 161 0.16 -9.84 3.57
CA LEU A 161 1.42 -9.38 4.15
C LEU A 161 1.18 -8.71 5.51
N ASN A 162 2.10 -8.88 6.45
CA ASN A 162 2.17 -8.11 7.70
C ASN A 162 3.30 -7.06 7.68
N GLU A 163 3.98 -6.93 6.55
CA GLU A 163 5.01 -5.91 6.28
C GLU A 163 4.82 -5.33 4.86
N GLY A 164 5.60 -4.30 4.51
CA GLY A 164 5.42 -3.56 3.27
C GLY A 164 6.73 -3.10 2.64
N LYS A 165 7.62 -4.05 2.31
CA LYS A 165 8.89 -3.72 1.62
C LYS A 165 8.63 -3.19 0.21
N LYS A 166 9.59 -2.43 -0.35
CA LYS A 166 9.47 -1.84 -1.68
C LYS A 166 9.19 -2.93 -2.72
N ARG A 167 8.06 -2.84 -3.42
CA ARG A 167 7.62 -3.79 -4.47
C ARG A 167 7.57 -5.26 -4.00
N HIS A 168 7.33 -5.51 -2.70
CA HIS A 168 7.45 -6.82 -2.05
C HIS A 168 6.83 -7.98 -2.86
N ILE A 169 5.53 -7.92 -3.17
CA ILE A 169 4.84 -8.99 -3.90
C ILE A 169 5.42 -9.17 -5.30
N ARG A 170 5.68 -8.07 -6.02
CA ARG A 170 6.21 -8.13 -7.39
C ARG A 170 7.61 -8.76 -7.42
N ARG A 171 8.46 -8.45 -6.44
CA ARG A 171 9.80 -9.04 -6.31
C ARG A 171 9.72 -10.52 -5.96
N MET A 172 8.90 -10.87 -4.96
CA MET A 172 8.66 -12.26 -4.56
C MET A 172 8.19 -13.13 -5.74
N MET A 173 7.21 -12.65 -6.51
CA MET A 173 6.70 -13.33 -7.71
C MET A 173 7.77 -13.41 -8.82
N SER A 174 8.53 -12.34 -9.04
CA SER A 174 9.59 -12.29 -10.04
C SER A 174 10.70 -13.32 -9.76
N THR A 175 11.10 -13.49 -8.51
CA THR A 175 12.10 -14.50 -8.10
C THR A 175 11.64 -15.92 -8.45
N LEU A 176 10.34 -16.18 -8.33
CA LEU A 176 9.68 -17.44 -8.72
C LEU A 176 9.33 -17.51 -10.22
N ARG A 177 9.83 -16.58 -11.03
CA ARG A 177 9.60 -16.52 -12.50
C ARG A 177 8.14 -16.31 -12.89
N TYR A 178 7.38 -15.61 -12.05
CA TYR A 178 6.03 -15.12 -12.36
C TYR A 178 6.07 -13.64 -12.71
N HIS A 179 5.20 -13.23 -13.63
CA HIS A 179 4.95 -11.83 -13.92
C HIS A 179 3.59 -11.43 -13.34
N VAL A 180 3.58 -10.34 -12.57
CA VAL A 180 2.37 -9.78 -11.96
C VAL A 180 1.73 -8.81 -12.95
N GLU A 181 0.64 -9.24 -13.57
CA GLU A 181 -0.13 -8.46 -14.55
C GLU A 181 -0.99 -7.39 -13.87
N ASP A 182 -1.52 -7.69 -12.68
CA ASP A 182 -2.31 -6.75 -11.88
C ASP A 182 -2.13 -7.03 -10.38
N LEU A 183 -2.17 -5.96 -9.59
CA LEU A 183 -1.98 -6.01 -8.15
C LEU A 183 -2.92 -5.00 -7.48
N VAL A 184 -3.94 -5.52 -6.79
CA VAL A 184 -4.94 -4.71 -6.11
C VAL A 184 -4.92 -4.99 -4.61
N ARG A 185 -4.72 -3.94 -3.80
CA ARG A 185 -4.90 -4.03 -2.33
C ARG A 185 -6.38 -3.86 -2.01
N ILE A 186 -6.96 -4.78 -1.26
CA ILE A 186 -8.40 -4.79 -0.96
C ILE A 186 -8.70 -4.58 0.53
N ARG A 187 -7.70 -4.72 1.41
CA ARG A 187 -7.87 -4.60 2.87
C ARG A 187 -6.57 -4.18 3.57
N GLU A 188 -6.71 -3.47 4.70
CA GLU A 188 -5.70 -3.23 5.74
C GLU A 188 -6.09 -3.97 7.04
#